data_AF-A0A838EAI5-F1
#
_entry.id   AF-A0A838EAI5-F1
#
_cell.length_a   1.000
_cell.length_b   1.000
_cell.length_c   1.000
_cell.angle_alpha   90.00
_cell.angle_beta   90.00
_cell.angle_gamma   90.00
#
_symmetry.space_group_name_H-M   'P 1'
#
loop_
_entity.id
_entity.type
_entity.pdbx_description
1 polymer ?
#
loop_
_entity_poly.entity_id
_entity_poly.type
_entity_poly.pdbx_seq_one_letter_code
_entity_poly.pdbx_strand_id
1 'polypeptide(L)'
;MDVESEQRCCEPDCAAAVVARDRCGGCYKVALRRGQVGADPDVRVVTGEGHLSHGYWKVPVPEPDRHLVGGHAAVGEHRLVIARLLGRPLELDEQVHHINGDRLDNRPENLELWSTSHPGGQRVQDKIEWAVSILERYCPERFQNILTAIDSSE
;
A
#
# COMPACT_ATOMS: atom_id res chain seq x y z
N MET A 1 -56.71 3.58 12.13
CA MET A 1 -55.74 4.67 11.89
C MET A 1 -54.39 4.06 12.17
N ASP A 2 -53.89 3.35 11.16
CA ASP A 2 -52.65 2.60 11.23
C ASP A 2 -51.51 3.60 11.06
N VAL A 3 -50.79 3.83 12.15
CA VAL A 3 -49.54 4.59 12.12
C VAL A 3 -48.49 3.62 11.60
N GLU A 4 -48.32 3.60 10.27
CA GLU A 4 -47.18 2.94 9.64
C GLU A 4 -45.91 3.48 10.29
N SER A 5 -45.22 2.62 11.05
CA SER A 5 -43.93 2.95 11.64
C SER A 5 -42.92 3.09 10.50
N GLU A 6 -42.75 4.30 9.97
CA GLU A 6 -41.67 4.63 9.06
C GLU A 6 -40.35 4.27 9.74
N GLN A 7 -39.73 3.17 9.32
CA GLN A 7 -38.41 2.76 9.78
C GLN A 7 -37.39 3.80 9.30
N ARG A 8 -37.17 4.81 10.13
CA ARG A 8 -36.17 5.85 9.93
C ARG A 8 -34.78 5.25 10.10
N CYS A 9 -33.93 5.47 9.11
CA CYS A 9 -32.51 5.15 9.19
C CYS A 9 -31.82 6.10 10.19
N CYS A 10 -30.72 5.66 10.82
CA CYS A 10 -29.92 6.27 11.90
C CYS A 10 -29.75 7.81 12.02
N GLU A 11 -30.16 8.63 11.06
CA GLU A 11 -30.18 10.10 11.14
C GLU A 11 -31.62 10.62 11.00
N PRO A 12 -32.02 11.68 11.75
CA PRO A 12 -33.39 12.20 11.76
C PRO A 12 -33.96 12.56 10.38
N ASP A 13 -33.08 12.90 9.43
CA ASP A 13 -33.42 13.32 8.06
C ASP A 13 -33.19 12.23 6.99
N CYS A 14 -32.89 11.00 7.39
CA CYS A 14 -32.66 9.91 6.45
C CYS A 14 -33.97 9.20 6.08
N ALA A 15 -34.54 9.57 4.92
CA ALA A 15 -35.77 8.99 4.37
C ALA A 15 -35.60 7.61 3.69
N ALA A 16 -34.39 7.05 3.68
CA ALA A 16 -34.11 5.78 3.01
C ALA A 16 -34.49 4.58 3.90
N ALA A 17 -35.10 3.55 3.30
CA ALA A 17 -35.48 2.33 4.00
C ALA A 17 -34.27 1.61 4.61
N VAL A 18 -34.46 1.07 5.81
CA VAL A 18 -33.47 0.27 6.52
C VAL A 18 -33.22 -1.05 5.77
N VAL A 19 -31.95 -1.41 5.60
CA VAL A 19 -31.53 -2.64 4.90
C VAL A 19 -30.83 -3.60 5.85
N ALA A 20 -30.04 -3.12 6.83
CA ALA A 20 -29.38 -3.97 7.82
C ALA A 20 -28.90 -3.15 9.04
N ARG A 21 -28.95 -3.75 10.24
CA ARG A 21 -28.50 -3.14 11.52
C ARG A 21 -29.06 -1.72 11.75
N ASP A 22 -30.37 -1.55 11.55
CA ASP A 22 -31.07 -0.27 11.72
C ASP A 22 -30.52 0.88 10.84
N ARG A 23 -29.88 0.54 9.72
CA ARG A 23 -29.29 1.47 8.76
C ARG A 23 -29.75 1.17 7.34
N CYS A 24 -29.95 2.22 6.55
CA CYS A 24 -30.10 2.11 5.10
C CYS A 24 -28.78 1.64 4.47
N GLY A 25 -28.83 1.16 3.22
CA GLY A 25 -27.62 0.66 2.53
C GLY A 25 -26.48 1.69 2.43
N GLY A 26 -26.79 2.99 2.34
CA GLY A 26 -25.79 4.07 2.34
C GLY A 26 -25.13 4.25 3.71
N CYS A 27 -25.95 4.39 4.76
CA CYS A 27 -25.49 4.56 6.14
C CYS A 27 -24.75 3.34 6.68
N TYR A 28 -25.15 2.13 6.27
CA TYR A 28 -24.43 0.90 6.59
C TYR A 28 -22.99 0.92 6.05
N LYS A 29 -22.79 1.37 4.80
CA LYS A 29 -21.45 1.50 4.21
C LYS A 29 -20.62 2.59 4.87
N VAL A 30 -21.23 3.73 5.24
CA VAL A 30 -20.54 4.81 5.96
C VAL A 30 -20.08 4.33 7.33
N ALA A 31 -20.97 3.67 8.09
CA ALA A 31 -20.63 3.12 9.40
C ALA A 31 -19.52 2.05 9.34
N LEU A 32 -19.51 1.21 8.29
CA LEU A 32 -18.41 0.25 8.07
C LEU A 32 -17.05 0.94 7.82
N ARG A 33 -17.04 2.12 7.20
CA ARG A 33 -15.80 2.85 6.86
C ARG A 33 -15.33 3.79 7.97
N ARG A 34 -16.25 4.45 8.67
CA ARG A 34 -15.98 5.58 9.58
C ARG A 34 -16.40 5.32 11.03
N GLY A 35 -16.92 4.13 11.34
CA GLY A 35 -17.43 3.78 12.68
C GLY A 35 -18.80 4.37 13.02
N GLN A 36 -19.07 5.63 12.61
CA GLN A 36 -20.35 6.33 12.82
C GLN A 36 -20.84 7.06 11.56
N VAL A 37 -22.16 7.19 11.44
CA VAL A 37 -22.84 7.97 10.40
C VAL A 37 -22.93 9.41 10.89
N GLY A 38 -22.69 10.40 10.02
CA GLY A 38 -22.64 11.82 10.41
C GLY A 38 -21.29 12.28 10.96
N ALA A 39 -20.24 11.46 10.89
CA ALA A 39 -18.88 11.96 11.07
C ALA A 39 -18.63 13.05 10.02
N ASP A 40 -18.21 14.23 10.48
CA ASP A 40 -17.84 15.39 9.66
C ASP A 40 -17.07 14.88 8.43
N PRO A 41 -17.47 15.20 7.18
CA PRO A 41 -16.66 14.81 6.03
C PRO A 41 -15.24 15.27 6.32
N ASP A 42 -14.27 14.33 6.31
CA ASP A 42 -12.85 14.68 6.42
C ASP A 42 -12.59 15.87 5.52
N VAL A 43 -12.50 17.06 6.11
CA VAL A 43 -12.24 18.28 5.36
C VAL A 43 -10.88 18.02 4.77
N ARG A 44 -10.81 17.92 3.44
CA ARG A 44 -9.53 17.78 2.74
C ARG A 44 -8.78 19.08 2.92
N VAL A 45 -8.07 19.18 4.02
CA VAL A 45 -7.12 20.25 4.28
C VAL A 45 -5.93 19.97 3.37
N VAL A 46 -5.86 20.69 2.24
CA VAL A 46 -4.69 20.65 1.35
C VAL A 46 -3.61 21.52 1.99
N THR A 47 -2.91 20.96 2.96
CA THR A 47 -1.72 21.58 3.57
C THR A 47 -0.48 20.89 3.05
N GLY A 48 0.13 21.44 2.00
CA GLY A 48 1.39 21.00 1.42
C GLY A 48 1.38 20.99 -0.11
N GLU A 49 2.57 20.95 -0.73
CA GLU A 49 2.73 20.65 -2.15
C GLU A 49 2.52 19.14 -2.36
N GLY A 50 1.27 18.74 -2.54
CA GLY A 50 0.91 17.35 -2.76
C GLY A 50 -0.60 17.16 -2.87
N HIS A 51 -1.02 15.97 -3.29
CA HIS A 51 -2.44 15.66 -3.36
C HIS A 51 -2.73 14.17 -3.17
N LEU A 52 -3.93 13.87 -2.66
CA LEU A 52 -4.46 12.51 -2.60
C LEU A 52 -4.82 12.01 -4.01
N SER A 53 -4.26 10.87 -4.39
CA SER A 53 -4.60 10.16 -5.63
C SER A 53 -4.66 8.66 -5.38
N HIS A 54 -5.79 8.03 -5.71
CA HIS A 54 -6.00 6.59 -5.54
C HIS A 54 -5.71 6.06 -4.12
N GLY A 55 -5.97 6.90 -3.10
CA GLY A 55 -5.70 6.55 -1.70
C GLY A 55 -4.26 6.75 -1.25
N TYR A 56 -3.36 7.25 -2.11
CA TYR A 56 -1.97 7.56 -1.78
C TYR A 56 -1.72 9.07 -1.82
N TRP A 57 -0.86 9.55 -0.93
CA TRP A 57 -0.36 10.92 -0.99
C TRP A 57 0.74 11.04 -2.06
N LYS A 58 0.55 11.92 -3.04
CA LYS A 58 1.54 12.22 -4.07
C LYS A 58 2.26 13.52 -3.77
N VAL A 59 3.57 13.50 -3.90
CA VAL A 59 4.47 14.64 -3.66
C VAL A 59 5.29 14.95 -4.91
N PRO A 60 5.63 16.23 -5.17
CA PRO A 60 6.60 16.57 -6.19
C PRO A 60 7.97 16.01 -5.81
N VAL A 61 8.73 15.56 -6.81
CA VAL A 61 10.07 15.02 -6.61
C VAL A 61 11.10 16.11 -6.94
N PRO A 62 11.96 16.49 -5.98
CA PRO A 62 13.07 17.41 -6.24
C PRO A 62 13.94 16.93 -7.39
N GLU A 63 14.44 17.85 -8.21
CA GLU A 63 15.32 17.53 -9.34
C GLU A 63 16.48 16.56 -9.01
N PRO A 64 17.23 16.73 -7.90
CA PRO A 64 18.29 15.77 -7.55
C PRO A 64 17.77 14.36 -7.27
N ASP A 65 16.54 14.20 -6.78
CA ASP A 65 15.98 12.90 -6.40
C ASP A 65 15.24 12.20 -7.55
N ARG A 66 15.09 12.86 -8.71
CA ARG A 66 14.36 12.28 -9.85
C ARG A 66 14.98 10.98 -10.34
N HIS A 67 16.30 10.82 -10.19
CA HIS A 67 17.00 9.58 -10.54
C HIS A 67 16.52 8.39 -9.72
N LEU A 68 16.03 8.59 -8.48
CA LEU A 68 15.48 7.55 -7.61
C LEU A 68 14.09 7.06 -8.03
N VAL A 69 13.44 7.77 -8.96
CA VAL A 69 12.07 7.49 -9.37
C VAL A 69 11.93 7.49 -10.89
N GLY A 70 12.96 7.06 -11.61
CA GLY A 70 12.92 6.92 -13.07
C GLY A 70 12.66 8.25 -13.81
N GLY A 71 13.05 9.38 -13.23
CA GLY A 71 12.88 10.71 -13.83
C GLY A 71 11.53 11.37 -13.56
N HIS A 72 10.62 10.72 -12.83
CA HIS A 72 9.29 11.28 -12.57
C HIS A 72 9.35 12.55 -11.70
N ALA A 73 8.61 13.59 -12.11
CA ALA A 73 8.51 14.86 -11.39
C ALA A 73 7.55 14.80 -10.17
N ALA A 74 6.74 13.76 -10.05
CA ALA A 74 5.88 13.51 -8.89
C ALA A 74 5.58 12.02 -8.74
N VAL A 75 5.61 11.52 -7.51
CA VAL A 75 5.33 10.11 -7.19
C VAL A 75 4.55 9.97 -5.88
N GLY A 76 4.09 8.76 -5.58
CA GLY A 76 3.57 8.45 -4.24
C GLY A 76 4.67 8.58 -3.19
N GLU A 77 4.38 9.27 -2.09
CA GLU A 77 5.35 9.56 -1.03
C GLU A 77 5.98 8.29 -0.47
N HIS A 78 5.19 7.25 -0.20
CA HIS A 78 5.69 5.92 0.22
C HIS A 78 6.78 5.35 -0.70
N ARG A 79 6.65 5.52 -2.03
CA ARG A 79 7.68 5.06 -2.99
C ARG A 79 8.93 5.91 -2.91
N LEU A 80 8.78 7.24 -2.78
CA LEU A 80 9.93 8.14 -2.67
C LEU A 80 10.72 7.89 -1.37
N VAL A 81 10.02 7.66 -0.25
CA VAL A 81 10.64 7.31 1.03
C VAL A 81 11.48 6.04 0.90
N ILE A 82 10.92 4.97 0.33
CA ILE A 82 11.64 3.70 0.17
C ILE A 82 12.80 3.83 -0.83
N ALA A 83 12.61 4.50 -1.97
CA ALA A 83 13.68 4.69 -2.94
C ALA A 83 14.87 5.47 -2.35
N ARG A 84 14.60 6.48 -1.50
CA ARG A 84 15.65 7.21 -0.75
C ARG A 84 16.39 6.32 0.24
N LEU A 85 15.69 5.44 0.95
CA LEU A 85 16.30 4.50 1.90
C LEU A 85 17.19 3.47 1.19
N LEU A 86 16.76 3.00 0.02
CA LEU A 86 17.53 2.06 -0.82
C LEU A 86 18.69 2.74 -1.55
N GLY A 87 18.62 4.05 -1.77
CA GLY A 87 19.58 4.79 -2.60
C GLY A 87 19.49 4.44 -4.09
N ARG A 88 18.40 3.78 -4.52
CA ARG A 88 18.14 3.40 -5.91
C ARG A 88 16.64 3.40 -6.20
N PRO A 89 16.23 3.43 -7.47
CA PRO A 89 14.85 3.17 -7.86
C PRO A 89 14.36 1.81 -7.38
N LEU A 90 13.05 1.75 -7.13
CA LEU A 90 12.34 0.48 -7.01
C LEU A 90 12.38 -0.26 -8.35
N GLU A 91 12.67 -1.55 -8.30
CA GLU A 91 12.60 -2.45 -9.44
C GLU A 91 11.15 -2.67 -9.89
N LEU A 92 10.98 -3.18 -11.11
CA LEU A 92 9.65 -3.44 -11.68
C LEU A 92 8.86 -4.49 -10.90
N ASP A 93 9.56 -5.42 -10.24
CA ASP A 93 8.98 -6.47 -9.40
C ASP A 93 8.81 -6.07 -7.93
N GLU A 94 9.21 -4.84 -7.56
CA GLU A 94 9.15 -4.33 -6.20
C GLU A 94 7.89 -3.47 -5.93
N GLN A 95 7.23 -3.75 -4.81
CA GLN A 95 6.12 -2.96 -4.30
C GLN A 95 6.38 -2.54 -2.86
N VAL A 96 5.75 -1.44 -2.44
CA VAL A 96 5.83 -0.94 -1.06
C VAL A 96 4.51 -1.24 -0.37
N HIS A 97 4.58 -1.90 0.77
CA HIS A 97 3.44 -2.29 1.59
C HIS A 97 3.42 -1.48 2.89
N HIS A 98 2.22 -1.10 3.34
CA HIS A 98 1.99 -0.42 4.61
C HIS A 98 1.60 -1.43 5.69
N ILE A 99 2.41 -1.57 6.74
CA ILE A 99 2.24 -2.59 7.79
C ILE A 99 0.90 -2.42 8.52
N ASN A 100 0.53 -1.18 8.85
CA ASN A 100 -0.74 -0.86 9.52
C ASN A 100 -1.96 -0.78 8.59
N GLY A 101 -1.76 -0.94 7.27
CA GLY A 101 -2.81 -0.79 6.25
C GLY A 101 -3.27 0.65 5.98
N ASP A 102 -2.73 1.65 6.69
CA ASP A 102 -2.98 3.07 6.42
C ASP A 102 -2.04 3.58 5.32
N ARG A 103 -2.62 3.85 4.15
CA ARG A 103 -1.88 4.31 2.96
C ARG A 103 -1.31 5.73 3.09
N LEU A 104 -1.69 6.47 4.12
CA LEU A 104 -1.21 7.83 4.38
C LEU A 104 -0.09 7.86 5.42
N ASP A 105 0.12 6.79 6.17
CA ASP A 105 1.22 6.67 7.12
C ASP A 105 2.51 6.23 6.40
N ASN A 106 3.22 7.21 5.82
CA ASN A 106 4.41 6.99 5.00
C ASN A 106 5.72 7.00 5.80
N ARG A 107 5.68 6.79 7.11
CA ARG A 107 6.88 6.69 7.95
C ARG A 107 7.69 5.44 7.57
N PRO A 108 9.04 5.53 7.46
CA PRO A 108 9.89 4.39 7.09
C PRO A 108 9.60 3.10 7.84
N GLU A 109 9.37 3.19 9.16
CA GLU A 109 9.09 2.05 10.02
C GLU A 109 7.73 1.37 9.76
N ASN A 110 6.82 2.03 9.03
CA ASN A 110 5.52 1.48 8.65
C ASN A 110 5.52 0.94 7.20
N LEU A 111 6.64 1.06 6.47
CA LEU A 111 6.76 0.66 5.08
C LEU A 111 7.64 -0.58 4.94
N GLU A 112 7.19 -1.52 4.12
CA GLU A 112 7.93 -2.74 3.81
C GLU A 112 8.09 -2.91 2.30
N LEU A 113 9.28 -3.31 1.86
CA LEU A 113 9.56 -3.62 0.45
C LEU A 113 9.20 -5.07 0.17
N TRP A 114 8.27 -5.28 -0.75
CA TRP A 114 7.80 -6.60 -1.17
C TRP A 114 8.28 -6.91 -2.59
N SER A 115 8.77 -8.13 -2.81
CA SER A 115 8.95 -8.68 -4.16
C SER A 115 7.67 -9.38 -4.58
N THR A 116 7.19 -9.05 -5.78
CA THR A 116 5.90 -9.55 -6.31
C THR A 116 6.04 -10.44 -7.53
N SER A 117 7.24 -10.54 -8.10
CA SER A 117 7.52 -11.46 -9.20
C SER A 117 7.94 -12.82 -8.66
N HIS A 118 7.20 -13.86 -9.05
CA HIS A 118 7.66 -15.23 -9.02
C HIS A 118 7.39 -15.85 -10.39
N PRO A 119 8.25 -16.77 -10.86
CA PRO A 119 8.04 -17.36 -12.16
C PRO A 119 6.90 -18.40 -12.06
N GLY A 120 5.88 -18.28 -12.91
CA GLY A 120 4.70 -19.17 -12.93
C GLY A 120 4.90 -20.40 -13.81
N GLY A 121 4.34 -21.55 -13.43
CA GLY A 121 4.30 -22.74 -14.30
C GLY A 121 5.67 -23.36 -14.62
N GLN A 122 6.62 -23.29 -13.68
CA GLN A 122 8.03 -23.58 -13.95
C GLN A 122 8.53 -24.96 -13.52
N ARG A 123 9.62 -25.38 -14.17
CA ARG A 123 10.44 -26.53 -13.79
C ARG A 123 11.16 -26.25 -12.48
N VAL A 124 11.64 -27.31 -11.83
CA VAL A 124 12.45 -27.19 -10.60
C VAL A 124 13.70 -26.35 -10.86
N GLN A 125 14.32 -26.50 -12.03
CA GLN A 125 15.52 -25.76 -12.42
C GLN A 125 15.27 -24.24 -12.44
N ASP A 126 14.19 -23.77 -13.07
CA ASP A 126 13.90 -22.33 -13.15
C ASP A 126 13.63 -21.74 -11.76
N LYS A 127 13.08 -22.53 -10.82
CA LYS A 127 12.90 -22.11 -9.42
C LYS A 127 14.23 -21.96 -8.70
N ILE A 128 15.18 -22.86 -8.95
CA ILE A 128 16.52 -22.80 -8.38
C ILE A 128 17.23 -21.54 -8.91
N GLU A 129 17.21 -21.32 -10.22
CA GLU A 129 17.80 -20.13 -10.84
C GLU A 129 17.19 -18.83 -10.30
N TRP A 130 15.86 -18.80 -10.14
CA TRP A 130 15.19 -17.67 -9.51
C TRP A 130 15.64 -17.47 -8.05
N ALA A 131 15.70 -18.53 -7.25
CA ALA A 131 16.15 -18.46 -5.86
C ALA A 131 17.59 -17.96 -5.75
N VAL A 132 18.48 -18.40 -6.64
CA VAL A 132 19.85 -17.89 -6.75
C VAL A 132 19.84 -16.39 -7.05
N SER A 133 19.07 -15.94 -8.04
CA SER A 133 19.00 -14.50 -8.39
C SER A 133 18.50 -13.62 -7.23
N ILE A 134 17.58 -14.15 -6.40
CA ILE A 134 17.06 -13.46 -5.22
C ILE A 134 18.14 -13.33 -4.15
N LEU A 135 18.90 -14.40 -3.90
CA LEU A 135 20.00 -14.40 -2.95
C LEU A 135 21.13 -13.46 -3.38
N GLU A 136 21.53 -13.51 -4.66
CA GLU A 136 22.52 -12.59 -5.22
C GLU A 136 22.10 -11.13 -5.05
N ARG A 137 20.83 -10.81 -5.30
CA ARG A 137 20.32 -9.44 -5.24
C ARG A 137 20.20 -8.91 -3.80
N TYR A 138 19.63 -9.71 -2.89
CA TYR A 138 19.22 -9.21 -1.57
C TYR A 138 20.08 -9.73 -0.41
N CYS A 139 20.91 -10.75 -0.63
CA CYS A 139 21.77 -11.33 0.40
C CYS A 139 23.09 -11.89 -0.17
N PRO A 140 23.88 -11.07 -0.91
CA PRO A 140 25.07 -11.54 -1.62
C PRO A 140 26.11 -12.18 -0.68
N GLU A 141 26.28 -11.62 0.52
CA GLU A 141 27.19 -12.17 1.53
C GLU A 141 26.83 -13.61 1.93
N ARG A 142 25.52 -13.86 2.14
CA ARG A 142 25.05 -15.21 2.47
C ARG A 142 25.20 -16.15 1.30
N PHE A 143 24.97 -15.67 0.07
CA PHE A 143 25.18 -16.46 -1.13
C PHE A 143 26.64 -16.88 -1.27
N GLN A 144 27.58 -15.93 -1.11
CA GLN A 144 29.01 -16.22 -1.18
C GLN A 144 29.46 -17.21 -0.12
N ASN A 145 28.97 -17.08 1.12
CA ASN A 145 29.26 -18.02 2.20
C ASN A 145 28.80 -19.45 1.88
N ILE A 146 27.66 -19.60 1.20
CA ILE A 146 27.17 -20.92 0.76
C ILE A 146 28.12 -21.52 -0.28
N LEU A 147 28.56 -20.75 -1.28
CA LEU A 147 29.48 -21.22 -2.32
C LEU A 147 30.81 -21.67 -1.72
N THR A 148 31.41 -20.85 -0.86
CA THR A 148 32.69 -21.18 -0.19
C THR A 148 32.58 -22.42 0.71
N ALA A 149 31.43 -22.62 1.37
CA ALA A 149 31.21 -23.81 2.20
C ALA A 149 31.15 -25.11 1.36
N ILE A 150 30.60 -25.04 0.14
CA ILE A 150 30.53 -26.18 -0.79
C ILE A 150 31.92 -26.52 -1.31
N ASP A 151 32.69 -25.52 -1.77
CA ASP A 151 34.04 -25.72 -2.31
C ASP A 151 35.04 -26.24 -1.25
N SER A 152 34.78 -25.96 0.03
CA SER A 152 35.61 -26.43 1.16
C SER A 152 35.26 -27.85 1.63
N SER A 153 34.25 -28.47 1.02
CA SER A 153 33.77 -29.82 1.37
C SER A 153 34.10 -30.89 0.33
N GLU A 154 34.84 -30.53 -0.72
CA GLU A 154 35.50 -31.43 -1.69
C GLU A 154 37.01 -31.56 -1.40
#